data_AF-A0A5J6MUW0-F1
#
_entry.id   AF-A0A5J6MUW0-F1
#
_cell.length_a   1.000
_cell.length_b   1.000
_cell.length_c   1.000
_cell.angle_alpha   90.00
_cell.angle_beta   90.00
_cell.angle_gamma   90.00
#
_symmetry.space_group_name_H-M   'P 1'
#
loop_
_entity.id
_entity.type
_entity.pdbx_description
1 polymer ?
#
loop_
_entity_poly.entity_id
_entity_poly.type
_entity_poly.pdbx_seq_one_letter_code
_entity_poly.pdbx_strand_id
1 'polypeptide(L)'
;MQTLMDRGGTRARMPAPRASRGGSDTPPLSLRFAPLSQLLMDRSALCRFLHRLAPGDLRQRFGGALPSRDPAATLRRLGIGDPRTEIFLALEPTGEVAAVAGLAAVSAEAAETALIVRSDLQQQGIGAALLGHMIRHACERGLASLQAHVLHENVAACRLVRKLGFRPSGPVGASLSFQLDLPSAGRAGHEPDGEAASTPAPALVGFIGLGVMGEPMALNLAKAGQPLLVWNRSPGRYRALAEAGAAIAQGAAELFARCETVILMLADDAAMDSVLDRGGSAFRDRVKGRLIVNMATMAPDYSRTLAADIRAEGGRYVEAPVSGSRKPAEAGRLVAMLAGEPEDLSVVQTLLAPLCRESVICGAVPGALLMKLAVNIFLITMVTGLAEATHFARRQGLDLERFAAILDAGPMASEVSRLKLAKLVAQDFAVQAAISNVLENNRLVAEAARAAQIASPLLDACHALYGETQAQGLGGADMIAVIRALERRTATLR
;
A
#
# COMPACT_ATOMS: atom_id res chain seq x y z
N MET A 1 55.68 55.85 -22.98
CA MET A 1 54.98 56.01 -24.28
C MET A 1 53.66 55.27 -24.16
N GLN A 2 52.53 55.95 -23.93
CA GLN A 2 51.66 56.52 -24.99
C GLN A 2 51.16 55.40 -25.94
N THR A 3 49.88 55.21 -26.27
CA THR A 3 48.60 55.87 -25.94
C THR A 3 47.47 55.07 -26.62
N LEU A 4 46.25 55.15 -26.05
CA LEU A 4 44.92 55.28 -26.68
C LEU A 4 44.49 54.35 -27.85
N MET A 5 43.46 53.51 -27.64
CA MET A 5 42.01 53.75 -27.88
C MET A 5 41.54 53.39 -29.30
N ASP A 6 40.62 52.43 -29.41
CA ASP A 6 39.30 52.76 -29.95
C ASP A 6 38.20 51.82 -29.41
N ARG A 7 36.99 52.37 -29.31
CA ARG A 7 35.78 51.79 -28.71
C ARG A 7 35.01 50.95 -29.72
N GLY A 8 34.44 49.83 -29.27
CA GLY A 8 33.38 49.11 -29.99
C GLY A 8 32.64 48.16 -29.05
N GLY A 9 31.44 48.55 -28.61
CA GLY A 9 30.65 47.76 -27.68
C GLY A 9 30.12 46.46 -28.28
N THR A 10 30.11 45.38 -27.50
CA THR A 10 29.23 44.23 -27.78
C THR A 10 28.86 43.52 -26.48
N ARG A 11 27.54 43.40 -26.25
CA ARG A 11 26.91 42.77 -25.09
C ARG A 11 27.35 41.30 -24.93
N ALA A 12 27.74 40.93 -23.71
CA ALA A 12 28.01 39.55 -23.32
C ALA A 12 26.73 38.69 -23.45
N ARG A 13 26.80 37.62 -24.23
CA ARG A 13 25.80 36.55 -24.30
C ARG A 13 26.02 35.57 -23.15
N MET A 14 25.03 35.42 -22.27
CA MET A 14 24.96 34.32 -21.30
C MET A 14 24.64 32.99 -22.01
N PRO A 15 25.18 31.85 -21.53
CA PRO A 15 24.90 30.54 -22.10
C PRO A 15 23.54 30.00 -21.65
N ALA A 16 22.82 29.38 -22.58
CA ALA A 16 21.51 28.76 -22.38
C ALA A 16 21.56 27.54 -21.44
N PRO A 17 20.53 27.31 -20.60
CA PRO A 17 20.47 26.14 -19.74
C PRO A 17 20.10 24.88 -20.54
N ARG A 18 20.83 23.78 -20.26
CA ARG A 18 20.61 22.45 -20.82
C ARG A 18 19.27 21.87 -20.36
N ALA A 19 18.49 21.40 -21.32
CA ALA A 19 17.24 20.67 -21.11
C ALA A 19 17.48 19.30 -20.45
N SER A 20 16.88 19.08 -19.27
CA SER A 20 16.65 17.76 -18.70
C SER A 20 15.33 17.20 -19.26
N ARG A 21 15.39 16.03 -19.91
CA ARG A 21 14.21 15.26 -20.36
C ARG A 21 13.98 14.11 -19.40
N GLY A 22 12.73 13.92 -18.96
CA GLY A 22 12.27 12.63 -18.44
C GLY A 22 11.32 12.64 -17.23
N GLY A 23 10.50 13.67 -17.02
CA GLY A 23 9.29 13.57 -16.20
C GLY A 23 8.07 13.54 -17.12
N SER A 24 7.19 12.55 -17.00
CA SER A 24 5.90 12.55 -17.69
C SER A 24 4.98 13.58 -17.04
N ASP A 25 5.08 14.83 -17.47
CA ASP A 25 4.15 15.90 -17.11
C ASP A 25 2.86 15.77 -17.94
N THR A 26 1.93 14.93 -17.49
CA THR A 26 0.52 15.11 -17.84
C THR A 26 -0.04 16.23 -16.96
N PRO A 27 -0.67 17.28 -17.52
CA PRO A 27 -1.26 18.35 -16.71
C PRO A 27 -2.35 17.78 -15.78
N PRO A 28 -2.57 18.36 -14.59
CA PRO A 28 -3.64 17.93 -13.69
C PRO A 28 -5.00 18.08 -14.38
N LEU A 29 -5.89 17.11 -14.15
CA LEU A 29 -7.26 17.14 -14.66
C LEU A 29 -7.97 18.40 -14.16
N SER A 30 -8.68 19.07 -15.06
CA SER A 30 -9.48 20.25 -14.73
C SER A 30 -10.91 19.83 -14.40
N LEU A 31 -11.41 20.17 -13.22
CA LEU A 31 -12.80 19.92 -12.84
C LEU A 31 -13.68 21.09 -13.26
N ARG A 32 -14.79 20.82 -13.96
CA ARG A 32 -15.78 21.82 -14.33
C ARG A 32 -17.16 21.43 -13.79
N PHE A 33 -17.84 22.45 -13.25
CA PHE A 33 -19.23 22.38 -12.84
C PHE A 33 -20.11 23.03 -13.91
N ALA A 34 -21.26 22.43 -14.22
CA ALA A 34 -22.19 23.00 -15.18
C ALA A 34 -23.65 22.80 -14.74
N PRO A 35 -24.44 23.89 -14.59
CA PRO A 35 -25.89 23.77 -14.52
C PRO A 35 -26.46 23.35 -15.89
N LEU A 36 -27.66 22.75 -15.88
CA LEU A 36 -28.31 22.13 -17.05
C LEU A 36 -28.34 23.03 -18.31
N SER A 37 -28.42 24.35 -18.13
CA SER A 37 -28.45 25.34 -19.21
C SER A 37 -27.12 25.50 -19.97
N GLN A 38 -25.96 25.23 -19.33
CA GLN A 38 -24.64 25.32 -19.97
C GLN A 38 -24.22 24.01 -20.65
N LEU A 39 -24.70 22.86 -20.16
CA LEU A 39 -24.47 21.53 -20.76
C LEU A 39 -25.07 21.38 -22.17
N LEU A 40 -26.07 22.20 -22.53
CA LEU A 40 -26.62 22.22 -23.88
C LEU A 40 -25.59 22.64 -24.95
N MET A 41 -24.55 23.41 -24.57
CA MET A 41 -23.44 23.78 -25.48
C MET A 41 -22.38 22.67 -25.60
N ASP A 42 -22.26 21.77 -24.62
CA ASP A 42 -21.26 20.69 -24.56
C ASP A 42 -21.81 19.30 -24.95
N ARG A 43 -23.03 19.24 -25.51
CA ARG A 43 -23.67 18.00 -25.98
C ARG A 43 -22.76 17.16 -26.87
N SER A 44 -21.97 17.79 -27.73
CA SER A 44 -21.02 17.10 -28.61
C SER A 44 -19.90 16.40 -27.83
N ALA A 45 -19.35 17.03 -26.79
CA ALA A 45 -18.30 16.44 -25.95
C ALA A 45 -18.84 15.26 -25.13
N LEU A 46 -20.06 15.41 -24.62
CA LEU A 46 -20.73 14.37 -23.85
C LEU A 46 -21.15 13.17 -24.72
N CYS A 47 -21.59 13.41 -25.97
CA CYS A 47 -21.81 12.33 -26.94
C CYS A 47 -20.51 11.60 -27.27
N ARG A 48 -19.39 12.32 -27.45
CA ARG A 48 -18.07 11.68 -27.65
C ARG A 48 -17.64 10.85 -26.45
N PHE A 49 -17.87 11.34 -25.23
CA PHE A 49 -17.64 10.58 -24.00
C PHE A 49 -18.45 9.28 -23.98
N LEU A 50 -19.76 9.35 -24.25
CA LEU A 50 -20.61 8.17 -24.29
C LEU A 50 -20.16 7.15 -25.33
N HIS A 51 -19.69 7.60 -26.50
CA HIS A 51 -19.13 6.72 -27.52
C HIS A 51 -17.82 6.04 -27.12
N ARG A 52 -17.07 6.62 -26.18
CA ARG A 52 -15.81 6.07 -25.67
C ARG A 52 -15.97 5.18 -24.43
N LEU A 53 -17.16 5.13 -23.82
CA LEU A 53 -17.41 4.24 -22.70
C LEU A 53 -17.38 2.79 -23.17
N ALA A 54 -16.63 1.95 -22.46
CA ALA A 54 -16.65 0.52 -22.71
C ALA A 54 -18.01 -0.06 -22.26
N PRO A 55 -18.48 -1.17 -22.86
CA PRO A 55 -19.70 -1.85 -22.39
C PRO A 55 -19.65 -2.23 -20.90
N GLY A 56 -18.44 -2.48 -20.37
CA GLY A 56 -18.21 -2.74 -18.95
C GLY A 56 -18.50 -1.54 -18.05
N ASP A 57 -18.15 -0.32 -18.47
CA ASP A 57 -18.36 0.91 -17.68
C ASP A 57 -19.85 1.18 -17.48
N LEU A 58 -20.63 0.94 -18.53
CA LEU A 58 -22.08 1.10 -18.53
C LEU A 58 -22.77 0.00 -17.72
N ARG A 59 -22.31 -1.26 -17.84
CA ARG A 59 -22.79 -2.35 -16.99
C ARG A 59 -22.55 -2.04 -15.53
N GLN A 60 -21.33 -1.62 -15.19
CA GLN A 60 -20.93 -1.28 -13.82
C GLN A 60 -21.79 -0.17 -13.21
N ARG A 61 -22.29 0.76 -14.03
CA ARG A 61 -23.16 1.85 -13.61
C ARG A 61 -24.63 1.47 -13.52
N PHE A 62 -25.14 0.66 -14.45
CA PHE A 62 -26.58 0.44 -14.63
C PHE A 62 -27.07 -1.00 -14.36
N GLY A 63 -26.17 -1.91 -13.99
CA GLY A 63 -26.54 -3.30 -13.66
C GLY A 63 -26.96 -4.17 -14.85
N GLY A 64 -26.81 -3.69 -16.09
CA GLY A 64 -27.20 -4.42 -17.30
C GLY A 64 -26.67 -3.81 -18.59
N ALA A 65 -26.87 -4.50 -19.72
CA ALA A 65 -26.55 -3.96 -21.04
C ALA A 65 -27.56 -2.85 -21.40
N LEU A 66 -27.06 -1.67 -21.80
CA LEU A 66 -27.91 -0.62 -22.35
C LEU A 66 -28.58 -1.14 -23.64
N PRO A 67 -29.92 -1.14 -23.75
CA PRO A 67 -30.61 -1.67 -24.92
C PRO A 67 -30.49 -0.78 -26.16
N SER A 68 -29.85 0.39 -26.08
CA SER A 68 -29.81 1.37 -27.15
C SER A 68 -28.50 2.18 -27.12
N ARG A 69 -27.84 2.31 -28.29
CA ARG A 69 -26.73 3.25 -28.51
C ARG A 69 -27.19 4.70 -28.68
N ASP A 70 -28.47 4.99 -28.44
CA ASP A 70 -28.99 6.37 -28.44
C ASP A 70 -28.32 7.19 -27.32
N PRO A 71 -27.52 8.21 -27.68
CA PRO A 71 -26.90 9.08 -26.70
C PRO A 71 -27.95 9.78 -25.83
N ALA A 72 -29.09 10.20 -26.39
CA ALA A 72 -30.11 10.92 -25.63
C ALA A 72 -30.76 10.04 -24.54
N ALA A 73 -31.05 8.77 -24.85
CA ALA A 73 -31.53 7.81 -23.86
C ALA A 73 -30.50 7.52 -22.74
N THR A 74 -29.22 7.43 -23.11
CA THR A 74 -28.13 7.18 -22.15
C THR A 74 -27.91 8.39 -21.24
N LEU A 75 -27.97 9.61 -21.78
CA LEU A 75 -27.93 10.85 -21.01
C LEU A 75 -29.06 10.95 -20.00
N ARG A 76 -30.30 10.65 -20.41
CA ARG A 76 -31.45 10.62 -19.51
C ARG A 76 -31.25 9.63 -18.35
N ARG A 77 -30.69 8.45 -18.63
CA ARG A 77 -30.37 7.45 -17.58
C ARG A 77 -29.23 7.88 -16.66
N LEU A 78 -28.31 8.72 -17.12
CA LEU A 78 -27.28 9.35 -16.27
C LEU A 78 -27.84 10.51 -15.43
N GLY A 79 -29.14 10.81 -15.50
CA GLY A 79 -29.75 11.96 -14.82
C GLY A 79 -29.48 13.30 -15.52
N ILE A 80 -28.82 13.28 -16.68
CA ILE A 80 -28.47 14.48 -17.44
C ILE A 80 -29.73 14.95 -18.18
N GLY A 81 -30.36 15.99 -17.63
CA GLY A 81 -31.67 16.46 -18.08
C GLY A 81 -32.71 16.59 -16.96
N ASP A 82 -32.50 15.95 -15.80
CA ASP A 82 -33.40 16.08 -14.66
C ASP A 82 -33.10 17.39 -13.93
N PRO A 83 -34.07 18.31 -13.74
CA PRO A 83 -33.86 19.57 -13.03
C PRO A 83 -33.46 19.38 -11.56
N ARG A 84 -33.63 18.19 -10.99
CA ARG A 84 -33.24 17.84 -9.61
C ARG A 84 -31.83 17.25 -9.51
N THR A 85 -31.13 17.09 -10.63
CA THR A 85 -29.78 16.50 -10.68
C THR A 85 -28.76 17.55 -11.09
N GLU A 86 -27.78 17.79 -10.22
CA GLU A 86 -26.59 18.58 -10.53
C GLU A 86 -25.52 17.68 -11.17
N ILE A 87 -24.83 18.18 -12.20
CA ILE A 87 -23.84 17.41 -12.95
C ILE A 87 -22.44 17.99 -12.77
N PHE A 88 -21.49 17.09 -12.51
CA PHE A 88 -20.08 17.38 -12.33
C PHE A 88 -19.28 16.69 -13.44
N LEU A 89 -18.35 17.43 -14.07
CA LEU A 89 -17.51 16.92 -15.15
C LEU A 89 -16.04 17.00 -14.74
N ALA A 90 -15.30 15.92 -14.98
CA ALA A 90 -13.84 15.96 -15.01
C ALA A 90 -13.39 16.05 -16.47
N LEU A 91 -12.59 17.06 -16.81
CA LEU A 91 -12.07 17.27 -18.15
C LEU A 91 -10.57 17.01 -18.22
N GLU A 92 -10.17 16.34 -19.29
CA GLU A 92 -8.78 16.26 -19.73
C GLU A 92 -8.26 17.65 -20.14
N PRO A 93 -6.94 17.87 -20.15
CA PRO A 93 -6.35 19.13 -20.63
C PRO A 93 -6.73 19.48 -22.08
N THR A 94 -7.11 18.47 -22.86
CA THR A 94 -7.61 18.59 -24.24
C THR A 94 -9.05 19.11 -24.33
N GLY A 95 -9.75 19.25 -23.19
CA GLY A 95 -11.16 19.63 -23.11
C GLY A 95 -12.13 18.45 -23.26
N GLU A 96 -11.62 17.23 -23.47
CA GLU A 96 -12.45 16.03 -23.53
C GLU A 96 -12.92 15.60 -22.13
N VAL A 97 -14.12 15.03 -22.05
CA VAL A 97 -14.67 14.55 -20.77
C VAL A 97 -14.00 13.23 -20.37
N ALA A 98 -13.44 13.20 -19.17
CA ALA A 98 -12.83 12.03 -18.54
C ALA A 98 -13.82 11.26 -17.64
N ALA A 99 -14.66 12.00 -16.92
CA ALA A 99 -15.67 11.44 -16.02
C ALA A 99 -16.89 12.35 -15.89
N VAL A 100 -18.02 11.72 -15.58
CA VAL A 100 -19.30 12.39 -15.30
C VAL A 100 -19.82 11.90 -13.97
N ALA A 101 -20.23 12.83 -13.10
CA ALA A 101 -20.94 12.51 -11.88
C ALA A 101 -22.22 13.32 -11.74
N GLY A 102 -23.19 12.76 -11.03
CA GLY A 102 -24.49 13.36 -10.77
C GLY A 102 -24.80 13.36 -9.28
N LEU A 103 -25.35 14.47 -8.78
CA LEU A 103 -25.90 14.62 -7.44
C LEU A 103 -27.40 14.91 -7.56
N ALA A 104 -28.24 13.90 -7.30
CA ALA A 104 -29.68 13.99 -7.43
C ALA A 104 -30.33 14.20 -6.06
N ALA A 105 -31.11 15.28 -5.91
CA ALA A 105 -31.81 15.54 -4.65
C ALA A 105 -32.90 14.48 -4.39
N VAL A 106 -32.83 13.82 -3.23
CA VAL A 106 -33.81 12.83 -2.75
C VAL A 106 -34.80 13.49 -1.79
N SER A 107 -34.32 14.39 -0.95
CA SER A 107 -35.11 15.25 -0.06
C SER A 107 -34.44 16.63 0.09
N ALA A 108 -34.98 17.49 0.95
CA ALA A 108 -34.35 18.77 1.28
C ALA A 108 -32.96 18.60 1.94
N GLU A 109 -32.73 17.45 2.60
CA GLU A 109 -31.54 17.19 3.42
C GLU A 109 -30.69 16.00 2.91
N ALA A 110 -31.10 15.32 1.84
CA ALA A 110 -30.42 14.14 1.32
C ALA A 110 -30.32 14.13 -0.21
N ALA A 111 -29.21 13.62 -0.72
CA ALA A 111 -28.99 13.45 -2.16
C ALA A 111 -28.33 12.10 -2.48
N GLU A 112 -28.62 11.58 -3.67
CA GLU A 112 -27.99 10.39 -4.23
C GLU A 112 -26.84 10.79 -5.16
N THR A 113 -25.73 10.07 -5.06
CA THR A 113 -24.53 10.28 -5.85
C THR A 113 -24.33 9.17 -6.89
N ALA A 114 -23.92 9.60 -8.07
CA ALA A 114 -23.70 8.76 -9.23
C ALA A 114 -22.38 9.15 -9.90
N LEU A 115 -21.58 8.18 -10.34
CA LEU A 115 -20.31 8.47 -11.01
C LEU A 115 -20.04 7.44 -12.10
N ILE A 116 -19.49 7.89 -13.22
CA ILE A 116 -18.90 7.05 -14.27
C ILE A 116 -17.59 7.67 -14.75
N VAL A 117 -16.53 6.86 -14.80
CA VAL A 117 -15.19 7.23 -15.30
C VAL A 117 -14.87 6.32 -16.48
N ARG A 118 -14.35 6.87 -17.57
CA ARG A 118 -13.92 6.07 -18.71
C ARG A 118 -12.87 5.02 -18.30
N SER A 119 -13.03 3.79 -18.77
CA SER A 119 -12.15 2.66 -18.46
C SER A 119 -10.67 2.93 -18.69
N ASP A 120 -10.29 3.63 -19.76
CA ASP A 120 -8.89 3.98 -20.06
C ASP A 120 -8.26 4.97 -19.06
N LEU A 121 -9.09 5.63 -18.24
CA LEU A 121 -8.69 6.61 -17.23
C LEU A 121 -9.03 6.19 -15.80
N GLN A 122 -9.57 4.97 -15.62
CA GLN A 122 -9.76 4.39 -14.28
C GLN A 122 -8.40 4.16 -13.60
N GLN A 123 -8.39 4.07 -12.27
CA GLN A 123 -7.18 3.95 -11.43
C GLN A 123 -6.25 5.17 -11.43
N GLN A 124 -6.60 6.27 -12.11
CA GLN A 124 -5.85 7.54 -12.06
C GLN A 124 -6.37 8.53 -10.98
N GLY A 125 -7.19 8.06 -10.03
CA GLY A 125 -7.72 8.89 -8.94
C GLY A 125 -8.88 9.83 -9.31
N ILE A 126 -9.31 9.86 -10.58
CA ILE A 126 -10.38 10.75 -11.08
C ILE A 126 -11.67 10.61 -10.29
N GLY A 127 -12.11 9.36 -10.05
CA GLY A 127 -13.33 9.11 -9.30
C GLY A 127 -13.27 9.59 -7.85
N ALA A 128 -12.10 9.50 -7.21
CA ALA A 128 -11.89 10.01 -5.86
C ALA A 128 -11.92 11.53 -5.81
N ALA A 129 -11.27 12.19 -6.78
CA ALA A 129 -11.30 13.64 -6.89
C ALA A 129 -12.72 14.17 -7.11
N LEU A 130 -13.49 13.54 -8.01
CA LEU A 130 -14.85 13.97 -8.34
C LEU A 130 -15.82 13.74 -7.18
N LEU A 131 -15.80 12.55 -6.56
CA LEU A 131 -16.67 12.25 -5.44
C LEU A 131 -16.30 13.07 -4.19
N GLY A 132 -15.01 13.30 -3.93
CA GLY A 132 -14.56 14.21 -2.86
C GLY A 132 -15.01 15.66 -3.07
N HIS A 133 -15.11 16.11 -4.33
CA HIS A 133 -15.67 17.42 -4.65
C HIS A 133 -17.18 17.47 -4.40
N MET A 134 -17.92 16.44 -4.80
CA MET A 134 -19.36 16.35 -4.54
C MET A 134 -19.69 16.35 -3.04
N ILE A 135 -18.87 15.70 -2.20
CA ILE A 135 -19.05 15.71 -0.74
C ILE A 135 -18.93 17.14 -0.20
N ARG A 136 -17.91 17.90 -0.62
CA ARG A 136 -17.76 19.31 -0.20
C ARG A 136 -18.93 20.17 -0.64
N HIS A 137 -19.35 20.05 -1.89
CA HIS A 137 -20.51 20.76 -2.43
C HIS A 137 -21.79 20.43 -1.65
N ALA A 138 -21.98 19.15 -1.28
CA ALA A 138 -23.12 18.73 -0.48
C ALA A 138 -23.09 19.34 0.95
N CYS A 139 -21.92 19.43 1.57
CA CYS A 139 -21.75 20.13 2.85
C CYS A 139 -22.07 21.63 2.73
N GLU A 140 -21.58 22.28 1.67
CA GLU A 140 -21.85 23.71 1.41
C GLU A 140 -23.35 23.98 1.21
N ARG A 141 -24.07 23.01 0.64
CA ARG A 141 -25.54 23.05 0.50
C ARG A 141 -26.29 22.73 1.80
N GLY A 142 -25.61 22.35 2.87
CA GLY A 142 -26.23 21.97 4.14
C GLY A 142 -26.97 20.64 4.07
N LEU A 143 -26.62 19.74 3.15
CA LEU A 143 -27.18 18.39 3.13
C LEU A 143 -26.71 17.62 4.37
N ALA A 144 -27.59 16.82 4.95
CA ALA A 144 -27.31 15.98 6.10
C ALA A 144 -26.74 14.61 5.71
N SER A 145 -27.04 14.12 4.50
CA SER A 145 -26.53 12.82 4.04
C SER A 145 -26.40 12.69 2.52
N LEU A 146 -25.49 11.80 2.11
CA LEU A 146 -25.33 11.33 0.74
C LEU A 146 -25.50 9.83 0.65
N GLN A 147 -26.16 9.37 -0.41
CA GLN A 147 -26.30 7.95 -0.72
C GLN A 147 -25.55 7.59 -1.99
N ALA A 148 -25.07 6.35 -2.07
CA ALA A 148 -24.45 5.79 -3.27
C ALA A 148 -24.87 4.32 -3.42
N HIS A 149 -25.21 3.91 -4.64
CA HIS A 149 -25.51 2.52 -4.97
C HIS A 149 -24.45 1.98 -5.94
N VAL A 150 -23.78 0.91 -5.54
CA VAL A 150 -22.66 0.32 -6.30
C VAL A 150 -22.90 -1.17 -6.48
N LEU A 151 -22.77 -1.70 -7.69
CA LEU A 151 -22.89 -3.14 -7.93
C LEU A 151 -21.91 -3.93 -7.06
N HIS A 152 -22.36 -5.06 -6.50
CA HIS A 152 -21.54 -5.90 -5.62
C HIS A 152 -20.22 -6.33 -6.30
N GLU A 153 -20.25 -6.58 -7.61
CA GLU A 153 -19.10 -6.97 -8.42
C GLU A 153 -18.12 -5.81 -8.72
N ASN A 154 -18.55 -4.55 -8.56
CA ASN A 154 -17.69 -3.38 -8.77
C ASN A 154 -16.84 -3.11 -7.52
N VAL A 155 -15.90 -4.02 -7.25
CA VAL A 155 -15.03 -4.00 -6.06
C VAL A 155 -14.25 -2.68 -5.95
N ALA A 156 -13.81 -2.11 -7.07
CA ALA A 156 -13.07 -0.84 -7.09
C ALA A 156 -13.94 0.34 -6.61
N ALA A 157 -15.18 0.45 -7.10
CA ALA A 157 -16.10 1.50 -6.66
C ALA A 157 -16.55 1.29 -5.20
N CYS A 158 -16.79 0.05 -4.76
CA CYS A 158 -17.08 -0.27 -3.36
C CYS A 158 -15.94 0.14 -2.42
N ARG A 159 -14.67 -0.05 -2.83
CA ARG A 159 -13.50 0.44 -2.09
C ARG A 159 -13.44 1.96 -2.08
N LEU A 160 -13.72 2.60 -3.22
CA LEU A 160 -13.69 4.06 -3.36
C LEU A 160 -14.67 4.76 -2.41
N VAL A 161 -15.95 4.34 -2.40
CA VAL A 161 -16.98 4.97 -1.56
C VAL A 161 -16.67 4.76 -0.07
N ARG A 162 -16.18 3.58 0.31
CA ARG A 162 -15.74 3.31 1.70
C ARG A 162 -14.56 4.18 2.12
N LYS A 163 -13.57 4.35 1.25
CA LYS A 163 -12.41 5.22 1.48
C LYS A 163 -12.83 6.68 1.73
N LEU A 164 -13.94 7.11 1.14
CA LEU A 164 -14.49 8.46 1.29
C LEU A 164 -15.50 8.58 2.44
N GLY A 165 -15.59 7.56 3.31
CA GLY A 165 -16.39 7.61 4.53
C GLY A 165 -17.82 7.09 4.40
N PHE A 166 -18.23 6.60 3.23
CA PHE A 166 -19.55 6.01 3.09
C PHE A 166 -19.63 4.65 3.79
N ARG A 167 -20.64 4.47 4.63
CA ARG A 167 -20.94 3.25 5.38
C ARG A 167 -21.96 2.40 4.62
N PRO A 168 -21.80 1.07 4.55
CA PRO A 168 -22.78 0.22 3.90
C PRO A 168 -24.12 0.25 4.68
N SER A 169 -25.22 0.48 3.97
CA SER A 169 -26.59 0.51 4.53
C SER A 169 -27.41 -0.74 4.20
N GLY A 170 -26.90 -1.61 3.32
CA GLY A 170 -27.49 -2.92 2.98
C GLY A 170 -27.51 -3.22 1.47
N PRO A 171 -27.85 -4.44 1.06
CA PRO A 171 -28.05 -4.78 -0.34
C PRO A 171 -29.36 -4.18 -0.89
N VAL A 172 -29.30 -3.64 -2.11
CA VAL A 172 -30.44 -3.15 -2.90
C VAL A 172 -30.37 -3.80 -4.27
N GLY A 173 -31.10 -4.89 -4.46
CA GLY A 173 -31.01 -5.72 -5.67
C GLY A 173 -29.60 -6.25 -5.90
N ALA A 174 -29.03 -6.02 -7.08
CA ALA A 174 -27.66 -6.39 -7.43
C ALA A 174 -26.59 -5.40 -6.91
N SER A 175 -26.99 -4.34 -6.20
CA SER A 175 -26.09 -3.29 -5.68
C SER A 175 -25.99 -3.31 -4.16
N LEU A 176 -24.88 -2.83 -3.62
CA LEU A 176 -24.74 -2.40 -2.23
C LEU A 176 -25.10 -0.92 -2.14
N SER A 177 -25.95 -0.58 -1.18
CA SER A 177 -26.22 0.80 -0.81
C SER A 177 -25.21 1.24 0.25
N PHE A 178 -24.82 2.50 0.14
CA PHE A 178 -23.86 3.17 0.98
C PHE A 178 -24.41 4.54 1.38
N GLN A 179 -24.18 4.96 2.62
CA GLN A 179 -24.59 6.25 3.17
C GLN A 179 -23.41 6.96 3.82
N LEU A 180 -23.27 8.24 3.54
CA LEU A 180 -22.34 9.15 4.20
C LEU A 180 -23.15 10.22 4.93
N ASP A 181 -22.98 10.31 6.24
CA ASP A 181 -23.54 11.38 7.05
C ASP A 181 -22.62 12.62 6.95
N LEU A 182 -23.20 13.77 6.64
CA LEU A 182 -22.48 15.02 6.45
C LEU A 182 -22.59 15.90 7.71
N PRO A 183 -21.53 16.62 8.09
CA PRO A 183 -21.58 17.51 9.24
C PRO A 183 -22.55 18.67 8.99
N SER A 184 -23.47 18.90 9.94
CA SER A 184 -24.50 19.93 9.84
C SER A 184 -23.89 21.34 9.81
N ALA A 185 -24.26 22.13 8.81
CA ALA A 185 -23.90 23.55 8.74
C ALA A 185 -24.79 24.37 9.69
N GLY A 186 -24.33 24.59 10.94
CA GLY A 186 -24.78 25.70 11.78
C GLY A 186 -25.62 25.37 13.03
N ARG A 187 -24.94 25.35 14.18
CA ARG A 187 -25.33 26.16 15.34
C ARG A 187 -24.08 26.86 15.87
N ALA A 188 -23.91 28.11 15.44
CA ALA A 188 -23.07 29.06 16.14
C ALA A 188 -23.86 29.59 17.35
N GLY A 189 -23.24 29.62 18.53
CA GLY A 189 -23.78 30.32 19.71
C GLY A 189 -23.88 29.51 21.00
N HIS A 190 -22.75 29.15 21.59
CA HIS A 190 -22.46 29.31 23.02
C HIS A 190 -20.95 29.17 23.17
N GLU A 191 -20.25 30.24 23.54
CA GLU A 191 -18.85 30.16 23.95
C GLU A 191 -18.79 29.33 25.24
N PRO A 192 -18.06 28.20 25.28
CA PRO A 192 -17.40 27.81 26.51
C PRO A 192 -16.13 28.65 26.57
N ASP A 193 -16.00 29.46 27.62
CA ASP A 193 -14.76 30.13 27.97
C ASP A 193 -13.56 29.16 27.82
N GLY A 194 -12.62 29.56 26.98
CA GLY A 194 -11.21 29.16 27.03
C GLY A 194 -10.87 27.67 27.06
N GLU A 195 -10.87 27.02 25.90
CA GLU A 195 -9.71 26.22 25.48
C GLU A 195 -9.79 25.97 23.97
N ALA A 196 -8.76 26.42 23.24
CA ALA A 196 -8.63 26.10 21.83
C ALA A 196 -8.70 24.58 21.67
N ALA A 197 -9.75 24.06 21.05
CA ALA A 197 -9.82 22.67 20.63
C ALA A 197 -8.73 22.49 19.56
N SER A 198 -7.53 22.22 20.03
CA SER A 198 -6.43 21.68 19.27
C SER A 198 -7.00 20.53 18.45
N THR A 199 -6.74 20.53 17.15
CA THR A 199 -6.72 19.27 16.40
C THR A 199 -6.00 18.27 17.29
N PRO A 200 -6.64 17.16 17.72
CA PRO A 200 -6.00 16.27 18.69
C PRO A 200 -4.63 15.94 18.13
N ALA A 201 -3.59 16.27 18.91
CA ALA A 201 -2.23 16.03 18.49
C ALA A 201 -2.15 14.56 18.06
N PRO A 202 -1.54 14.24 16.90
CA PRO A 202 -1.53 12.87 16.41
C PRO A 202 -1.02 11.93 17.50
N ALA A 203 -1.80 10.88 17.79
CA ALA A 203 -1.55 10.01 18.94
C ALA A 203 -0.12 9.44 18.88
N LEU A 204 0.58 9.42 20.01
CA LEU A 204 1.95 8.93 20.10
C LEU A 204 2.00 7.41 19.82
N VAL A 205 2.71 7.02 18.76
CA VAL A 205 2.86 5.61 18.37
C VAL A 205 4.19 5.06 18.86
N GLY A 206 4.13 3.88 19.47
CA GLY A 206 5.31 3.13 19.89
C GLY A 206 5.89 2.33 18.73
N PHE A 207 7.20 2.30 18.57
CA PHE A 207 7.87 1.42 17.62
C PHE A 207 9.02 0.67 18.30
N ILE A 208 8.90 -0.66 18.38
CA ILE A 208 9.93 -1.52 18.97
C ILE A 208 10.59 -2.39 17.89
N GLY A 209 11.92 -2.39 17.89
CA GLY A 209 12.74 -3.22 17.00
C GLY A 209 13.29 -2.41 15.84
N LEU A 210 14.48 -1.83 16.02
CA LEU A 210 15.13 -0.98 15.02
C LEU A 210 16.15 -1.77 14.20
N GLY A 211 15.78 -2.98 13.75
CA GLY A 211 16.64 -3.84 12.95
C GLY A 211 16.78 -3.37 11.49
N VAL A 212 17.24 -4.27 10.62
CA VAL A 212 17.42 -4.01 9.17
C VAL A 212 16.16 -3.47 8.50
N MET A 213 14.98 -3.95 8.92
CA MET A 213 13.68 -3.48 8.41
C MET A 213 13.07 -2.38 9.29
N GLY A 214 13.11 -2.53 10.61
CA GLY A 214 12.41 -1.62 11.51
C GLY A 214 12.98 -0.20 11.54
N GLU A 215 14.30 -0.03 11.39
CA GLU A 215 14.94 1.28 11.34
C GLU A 215 14.45 2.16 10.17
N PRO A 216 14.51 1.73 8.89
CA PRO A 216 13.99 2.54 7.79
C PRO A 216 12.47 2.73 7.86
N MET A 217 11.73 1.77 8.43
CA MET A 217 10.29 1.90 8.64
C MET A 217 9.97 3.00 9.67
N ALA A 218 10.55 2.94 10.86
CA ALA A 218 10.37 3.97 11.88
C ALA A 218 10.79 5.36 11.35
N LEU A 219 11.84 5.44 10.54
CA LEU A 219 12.29 6.69 9.93
C LEU A 219 11.25 7.27 8.95
N ASN A 220 10.59 6.43 8.16
CA ASN A 220 9.56 6.88 7.23
C ASN A 220 8.30 7.36 7.96
N LEU A 221 7.92 6.73 9.07
CA LEU A 221 6.85 7.25 9.94
C LEU A 221 7.23 8.62 10.52
N ALA A 222 8.46 8.77 11.04
CA ALA A 222 8.91 10.02 11.66
C ALA A 222 8.94 11.17 10.63
N LYS A 223 9.47 10.92 9.44
CA LYS A 223 9.49 11.89 8.32
C LYS A 223 8.11 12.27 7.82
N ALA A 224 7.13 11.38 7.96
CA ALA A 224 5.73 11.67 7.64
C ALA A 224 5.01 12.49 8.73
N GLY A 225 5.71 12.86 9.80
CA GLY A 225 5.17 13.67 10.90
C GLY A 225 4.38 12.87 11.94
N GLN A 226 4.44 11.54 11.92
CA GLN A 226 3.84 10.71 12.96
C GLN A 226 4.63 10.87 14.27
N PRO A 227 4.01 11.30 15.38
CA PRO A 227 4.67 11.28 16.68
C PRO A 227 5.04 9.86 17.04
N LEU A 228 6.34 9.62 17.20
CA LEU A 228 6.90 8.30 17.48
C LEU A 228 7.71 8.30 18.77
N LEU A 229 7.53 7.24 19.54
CA LEU A 229 8.41 6.85 20.62
C LEU A 229 9.04 5.51 20.25
N VAL A 230 10.35 5.50 20.05
CA VAL A 230 11.07 4.32 19.57
C VAL A 230 11.89 3.67 20.68
N TRP A 231 12.01 2.35 20.60
CA TRP A 231 12.92 1.60 21.47
C TRP A 231 13.51 0.40 20.76
N ASN A 232 14.76 0.08 21.11
CA ASN A 232 15.46 -1.11 20.67
C ASN A 232 16.34 -1.63 21.80
N ARG A 233 16.43 -2.96 21.94
CA ARG A 233 17.28 -3.59 22.96
C ARG A 233 18.74 -3.18 22.84
N SER A 234 19.27 -3.15 21.61
CA SER A 234 20.67 -2.76 21.37
C SER A 234 20.76 -1.24 21.13
N PRO A 235 21.68 -0.53 21.81
CA PRO A 235 21.88 0.90 21.61
C PRO A 235 22.48 1.20 20.22
N GLY A 236 22.32 2.44 19.75
CA GLY A 236 23.10 2.97 18.62
C GLY A 236 22.36 3.27 17.31
N ARG A 237 21.06 2.98 17.21
CA ARG A 237 20.26 3.21 15.99
C ARG A 237 19.27 4.37 16.09
N TYR A 238 19.54 5.31 17.00
CA TYR A 238 18.60 6.37 17.34
C TYR A 238 18.89 7.71 16.67
N ARG A 239 20.12 7.95 16.20
CA ARG A 239 20.53 9.28 15.72
C ARG A 239 19.65 9.79 14.58
N ALA A 240 19.52 9.03 13.50
CA ALA A 240 18.71 9.42 12.35
C ALA A 240 17.21 9.57 12.70
N LEU A 241 16.72 8.79 13.67
CA LEU A 241 15.34 8.86 14.15
C LEU A 241 15.10 10.12 14.98
N ALA A 242 16.03 10.46 15.89
CA ALA A 242 15.97 11.69 16.68
C ALA A 242 16.07 12.94 15.78
N GLU A 243 16.97 12.92 14.79
CA GLU A 243 17.09 13.99 13.77
C GLU A 243 15.80 14.12 12.94
N ALA A 244 15.04 13.03 12.75
CA ALA A 244 13.73 13.03 12.10
C ALA A 244 12.55 13.31 13.05
N GLY A 245 12.80 13.65 14.32
CA GLY A 245 11.77 14.07 15.29
C GLY A 245 11.17 12.94 16.14
N ALA A 246 11.69 11.71 16.09
CA ALA A 246 11.23 10.64 16.96
C ALA A 246 11.82 10.78 18.38
N ALA A 247 11.00 10.52 19.40
CA ALA A 247 11.44 10.40 20.78
C ALA A 247 12.02 9.00 21.05
N ILE A 248 12.94 8.89 22.00
CA ILE A 248 13.60 7.63 22.38
C ILE A 248 13.15 7.25 23.79
N ALA A 249 12.59 6.06 23.96
CA ALA A 249 12.26 5.54 25.28
C ALA A 249 13.50 4.94 25.96
N GLN A 250 13.55 5.00 27.29
CA GLN A 250 14.57 4.36 28.12
C GLN A 250 14.37 2.84 28.22
N GLY A 251 13.17 2.36 27.94
CA GLY A 251 12.82 0.94 28.01
C GLY A 251 11.48 0.63 27.35
N ALA A 252 11.23 -0.66 27.08
CA ALA A 252 9.93 -1.12 26.58
C ALA A 252 8.78 -0.72 27.53
N ALA A 253 8.98 -0.79 28.85
CA ALA A 253 7.97 -0.42 29.84
C ALA A 253 7.52 1.05 29.72
N GLU A 254 8.46 1.99 29.53
CA GLU A 254 8.13 3.39 29.30
C GLU A 254 7.33 3.57 28.00
N LEU A 255 7.73 2.88 26.94
CA LEU A 255 7.06 2.96 25.65
C LEU A 255 5.61 2.45 25.75
N PHE A 256 5.39 1.29 26.35
CA PHE A 256 4.03 0.80 26.58
C PHE A 256 3.22 1.75 27.47
N ALA A 257 3.81 2.36 28.51
CA ALA A 257 3.11 3.31 29.37
C ALA A 257 2.61 4.58 28.64
N ARG A 258 3.24 4.96 27.52
CA ARG A 258 2.97 6.23 26.82
C ARG A 258 2.26 6.08 25.48
N CYS A 259 2.13 4.86 24.96
CA CYS A 259 1.61 4.60 23.62
C CYS A 259 0.39 3.67 23.65
N GLU A 260 -0.67 4.10 22.98
CA GLU A 260 -1.90 3.29 22.80
C GLU A 260 -1.78 2.32 21.62
N THR A 261 -0.96 2.65 20.62
CA THR A 261 -0.64 1.78 19.49
C THR A 261 0.86 1.50 19.48
N VAL A 262 1.25 0.23 19.42
CA VAL A 262 2.65 -0.19 19.43
C VAL A 262 2.93 -1.13 18.26
N ILE A 263 3.84 -0.72 17.39
CA ILE A 263 4.37 -1.51 16.29
C ILE A 263 5.56 -2.33 16.79
N LEU A 264 5.55 -3.63 16.50
CA LEU A 264 6.59 -4.58 16.85
C LEU A 264 7.22 -5.15 15.57
N MET A 265 8.50 -4.86 15.35
CA MET A 265 9.30 -5.39 14.24
C MET A 265 10.49 -6.20 14.79
N LEU A 266 10.17 -7.39 15.30
CA LEU A 266 11.09 -8.24 16.07
C LEU A 266 11.58 -9.45 15.27
N ALA A 267 12.65 -10.07 15.76
CA ALA A 267 13.35 -11.16 15.06
C ALA A 267 12.64 -12.51 15.18
N ASP A 268 12.11 -12.82 16.37
CA ASP A 268 11.60 -14.13 16.73
C ASP A 268 10.60 -14.04 17.91
N ASP A 269 9.96 -15.18 18.18
CA ASP A 269 8.97 -15.38 19.24
C ASP A 269 9.54 -15.05 20.63
N ALA A 270 10.80 -15.39 20.90
CA ALA A 270 11.45 -15.11 22.19
C ALA A 270 11.64 -13.60 22.43
N ALA A 271 12.02 -12.85 21.40
CA ALA A 271 12.09 -11.41 21.45
C ALA A 271 10.70 -10.79 21.66
N MET A 272 9.68 -11.32 20.99
CA MET A 272 8.29 -10.89 21.14
C MET A 272 7.78 -11.11 22.57
N ASP A 273 7.94 -12.32 23.10
CA ASP A 273 7.53 -12.67 24.46
C ASP A 273 8.28 -11.82 25.50
N SER A 274 9.58 -11.60 25.34
CA SER A 274 10.37 -10.74 26.23
C SER A 274 9.91 -9.27 26.21
N VAL A 275 9.64 -8.73 25.01
CA VAL A 275 9.16 -7.34 24.84
C VAL A 275 7.74 -7.15 25.37
N LEU A 276 6.91 -8.18 25.31
CA LEU A 276 5.56 -8.14 25.89
C LEU A 276 5.52 -8.60 27.34
N ASP A 277 6.61 -9.14 27.88
CA ASP A 277 6.63 -9.85 29.16
C ASP A 277 5.58 -10.96 29.22
N ARG A 278 5.36 -11.66 28.10
CA ARG A 278 4.33 -12.70 27.99
C ARG A 278 4.63 -13.84 28.97
N GLY A 279 3.65 -14.18 29.80
CA GLY A 279 3.81 -15.12 30.93
C GLY A 279 4.41 -14.49 32.20
N GLY A 280 4.84 -13.23 32.15
CA GLY A 280 5.30 -12.44 33.29
C GLY A 280 4.22 -11.51 33.86
N SER A 281 4.56 -10.82 34.95
CA SER A 281 3.61 -9.97 35.69
C SER A 281 3.23 -8.67 34.96
N ALA A 282 4.06 -8.20 34.02
CA ALA A 282 3.83 -6.96 33.29
C ALA A 282 3.08 -7.16 31.97
N PHE A 283 2.76 -8.39 31.56
CA PHE A 283 2.07 -8.68 30.29
C PHE A 283 0.78 -7.86 30.14
N ARG A 284 -0.12 -7.99 31.13
CA ARG A 284 -1.39 -7.27 31.16
C ARG A 284 -1.19 -5.76 31.04
N ASP A 285 -0.27 -5.19 31.80
CA ASP A 285 -0.04 -3.75 31.80
C ASP A 285 0.55 -3.25 30.48
N ARG A 286 1.27 -4.12 29.75
CA ARG A 286 1.81 -3.83 28.41
C ARG A 286 0.78 -3.94 27.29
N VAL A 287 -0.31 -4.69 27.46
CA VAL A 287 -1.26 -4.95 26.35
C VAL A 287 -2.67 -4.41 26.58
N LYS A 288 -3.12 -4.28 27.83
CA LYS A 288 -4.47 -3.82 28.15
C LYS A 288 -4.75 -2.45 27.55
N GLY A 289 -5.88 -2.31 26.85
CA GLY A 289 -6.32 -1.07 26.21
C GLY A 289 -5.50 -0.65 24.98
N ARG A 290 -4.47 -1.42 24.59
CA ARG A 290 -3.55 -1.06 23.51
C ARG A 290 -3.80 -1.85 22.25
N LEU A 291 -3.43 -1.27 21.12
CA LEU A 291 -3.35 -1.94 19.83
C LEU A 291 -1.90 -2.37 19.57
N ILE A 292 -1.68 -3.68 19.57
CA ILE A 292 -0.40 -4.30 19.26
C ILE A 292 -0.38 -4.66 17.76
N VAL A 293 0.55 -4.07 17.01
CA VAL A 293 0.73 -4.32 15.58
C VAL A 293 2.00 -5.13 15.38
N ASN A 294 1.85 -6.42 15.12
CA ASN A 294 2.96 -7.32 14.90
C ASN A 294 3.34 -7.37 13.41
N MET A 295 4.54 -6.88 13.06
CA MET A 295 5.07 -6.89 11.70
C MET A 295 6.13 -7.99 11.46
N ALA A 296 6.46 -8.78 12.48
CA ALA A 296 7.42 -9.87 12.37
C ALA A 296 6.86 -11.02 11.51
N THR A 297 7.76 -11.77 10.86
CA THR A 297 7.39 -13.02 10.18
C THR A 297 7.66 -14.17 11.15
N MET A 298 6.60 -14.75 11.69
CA MET A 298 6.65 -15.79 12.73
C MET A 298 5.72 -16.96 12.38
N ALA A 299 5.70 -18.00 13.22
CA ALA A 299 4.77 -19.11 13.07
C ALA A 299 3.31 -18.63 13.19
N PRO A 300 2.40 -19.06 12.28
CA PRO A 300 0.98 -18.66 12.34
C PRO A 300 0.30 -19.03 13.67
N ASP A 301 0.62 -20.20 14.24
CA ASP A 301 0.03 -20.64 15.50
C ASP A 301 0.57 -19.86 16.71
N TYR A 302 1.85 -19.46 16.70
CA TYR A 302 2.37 -18.53 17.70
C TYR A 302 1.58 -17.21 17.69
N SER A 303 1.37 -16.62 16.50
CA SER A 303 0.59 -15.38 16.37
C SER A 303 -0.87 -15.55 16.78
N ARG A 304 -1.50 -16.69 16.46
CA ARG A 304 -2.86 -17.01 16.89
C ARG A 304 -2.98 -17.04 18.41
N THR A 305 -2.04 -17.71 19.10
CA THR A 305 -2.05 -17.77 20.58
C THR A 305 -1.74 -16.41 21.19
N LEU A 306 -0.78 -15.66 20.62
CA LEU A 306 -0.45 -14.31 21.07
C LEU A 306 -1.67 -13.37 20.98
N ALA A 307 -2.42 -13.45 19.87
CA ALA A 307 -3.63 -12.67 19.67
C ALA A 307 -4.75 -13.04 20.66
N ALA A 308 -4.82 -14.31 21.08
CA ALA A 308 -5.77 -14.74 22.11
C ALA A 308 -5.38 -14.19 23.49
N ASP A 309 -4.11 -14.31 23.86
CA ASP A 309 -3.58 -13.83 25.14
C ASP A 309 -3.73 -12.31 25.29
N ILE A 310 -3.40 -11.55 24.23
CA ILE A 310 -3.57 -10.08 24.21
C ILE A 310 -5.03 -9.70 24.41
N ARG A 311 -5.96 -10.38 23.74
CA ARG A 311 -7.40 -10.11 23.88
C ARG A 311 -7.93 -10.49 25.26
N ALA A 312 -7.45 -11.59 25.84
CA ALA A 312 -7.84 -12.01 27.18
C ALA A 312 -7.51 -10.94 28.24
N GLU A 313 -6.44 -10.17 28.04
CA GLU A 313 -6.04 -9.06 28.91
C GLU A 313 -6.66 -7.70 28.51
N GLY A 314 -7.59 -7.69 27.55
CA GLY A 314 -8.29 -6.49 27.09
C GLY A 314 -7.48 -5.62 26.13
N GLY A 315 -6.47 -6.20 25.46
CA GLY A 315 -5.76 -5.57 24.35
C GLY A 315 -6.36 -5.90 22.98
N ARG A 316 -5.84 -5.25 21.95
CA ARG A 316 -6.18 -5.44 20.54
C ARG A 316 -4.94 -5.85 19.76
N TYR A 317 -5.11 -6.65 18.70
CA TYR A 317 -3.99 -7.23 17.97
C TYR A 317 -4.23 -7.27 16.47
N VAL A 318 -3.23 -6.82 15.72
CA VAL A 318 -3.19 -6.87 14.25
C VAL A 318 -1.86 -7.49 13.81
N GLU A 319 -1.95 -8.47 12.92
CA GLU A 319 -0.82 -8.90 12.10
C GLU A 319 -0.62 -7.91 10.95
N ALA A 320 0.61 -7.52 10.71
CA ALA A 320 1.00 -6.68 9.59
C ALA A 320 2.36 -7.08 8.96
N PRO A 321 2.63 -8.36 8.68
CA PRO A 321 3.85 -8.74 7.97
C PRO A 321 3.94 -8.08 6.59
N VAL A 322 5.16 -7.81 6.16
CA VAL A 322 5.43 -7.06 4.92
C VAL A 322 6.16 -7.89 3.88
N SER A 323 5.89 -7.63 2.60
CA SER A 323 6.71 -8.05 1.46
C SER A 323 7.56 -6.88 0.96
N GLY A 324 8.83 -7.18 0.70
CA GLY A 324 9.88 -6.20 0.37
C GLY A 324 11.09 -6.37 1.29
N SER A 325 12.26 -5.94 0.83
CA SER A 325 13.51 -5.94 1.59
C SER A 325 13.84 -4.54 2.09
N ARG A 326 15.07 -4.32 2.57
CA ARG A 326 15.54 -3.03 3.08
C ARG A 326 15.31 -1.87 2.11
N LYS A 327 15.60 -2.03 0.82
CA LYS A 327 15.45 -0.96 -0.17
C LYS A 327 13.98 -0.51 -0.34
N PRO A 328 13.00 -1.42 -0.54
CA PRO A 328 11.59 -1.07 -0.46
C PRO A 328 11.17 -0.44 0.86
N ALA A 329 11.71 -0.89 1.99
CA ALA A 329 11.43 -0.29 3.30
C ALA A 329 11.90 1.17 3.37
N GLU A 330 13.14 1.45 2.94
CA GLU A 330 13.70 2.80 2.85
C GLU A 330 12.86 3.70 1.93
N ALA A 331 12.37 3.15 0.82
CA ALA A 331 11.60 3.87 -0.17
C ALA A 331 10.10 4.03 0.15
N GLY A 332 9.60 3.47 1.27
CA GLY A 332 8.17 3.49 1.59
C GLY A 332 7.32 2.70 0.59
N ARG A 333 7.86 1.61 0.03
CA ARG A 333 7.26 0.81 -1.05
C ARG A 333 6.98 -0.64 -0.66
N LEU A 334 6.86 -0.92 0.64
CA LEU A 334 6.48 -2.25 1.12
C LEU A 334 5.06 -2.61 0.68
N VAL A 335 4.75 -3.90 0.69
CA VAL A 335 3.37 -4.39 0.59
C VAL A 335 3.01 -5.03 1.92
N ALA A 336 2.10 -4.41 2.66
CA ALA A 336 1.62 -4.96 3.93
C ALA A 336 0.51 -5.99 3.71
N MET A 337 0.53 -7.06 4.48
CA MET A 337 -0.55 -8.04 4.60
C MET A 337 -1.14 -7.88 5.99
N LEU A 338 -2.44 -7.61 6.10
CA LEU A 338 -3.07 -7.22 7.35
C LEU A 338 -4.13 -8.22 7.78
N ALA A 339 -4.10 -8.67 9.03
CA ALA A 339 -5.16 -9.51 9.59
C ALA A 339 -5.45 -9.14 11.05
N GLY A 340 -6.73 -9.11 11.42
CA GLY A 340 -7.20 -8.55 12.70
C GLY A 340 -8.69 -8.19 12.65
N GLU A 341 -9.15 -7.47 13.66
CA GLU A 341 -10.54 -6.97 13.70
C GLU A 341 -10.73 -5.80 12.70
N PRO A 342 -11.87 -5.71 11.99
CA PRO A 342 -12.09 -4.71 10.96
C PRO A 342 -11.85 -3.26 11.39
N GLU A 343 -12.22 -2.89 12.62
CA GLU A 343 -12.00 -1.52 13.12
C GLU A 343 -10.50 -1.20 13.22
N ASP A 344 -9.72 -2.13 13.76
CA ASP A 344 -8.27 -1.96 13.95
C ASP A 344 -7.52 -1.99 12.61
N LEU A 345 -7.98 -2.78 11.64
CA LEU A 345 -7.38 -2.83 10.31
C LEU A 345 -7.37 -1.45 9.63
N SER A 346 -8.45 -0.66 9.77
CA SER A 346 -8.54 0.68 9.18
C SER A 346 -7.52 1.67 9.78
N VAL A 347 -7.32 1.58 11.10
CA VAL A 347 -6.33 2.36 11.84
C VAL A 347 -4.92 1.98 11.39
N VAL A 348 -4.62 0.68 11.33
CA VAL A 348 -3.31 0.17 10.92
C VAL A 348 -3.01 0.50 9.46
N GLN A 349 -3.98 0.41 8.54
CA GLN A 349 -3.79 0.82 7.14
C GLN A 349 -3.35 2.27 7.01
N THR A 350 -3.98 3.17 7.76
CA THR A 350 -3.64 4.60 7.76
C THR A 350 -2.25 4.82 8.35
N LEU A 351 -1.96 4.16 9.48
CA LEU A 351 -0.66 4.24 10.14
C LEU A 351 0.49 3.75 9.24
N LEU A 352 0.27 2.67 8.48
CA LEU A 352 1.31 2.08 7.62
C LEU A 352 1.42 2.73 6.23
N ALA A 353 0.59 3.71 5.89
CA ALA A 353 0.60 4.35 4.57
C ALA A 353 1.97 4.95 4.17
N PRO A 354 2.76 5.57 5.07
CA PRO A 354 4.11 6.05 4.73
C PRO A 354 5.13 4.94 4.47
N LEU A 355 4.82 3.70 4.87
CA LEU A 355 5.71 2.54 4.77
C LEU A 355 5.46 1.73 3.49
N CYS A 356 4.24 1.81 2.97
CA CYS A 356 3.72 0.84 2.04
C CYS A 356 3.19 1.51 0.77
N ARG A 357 3.47 0.89 -0.38
CA ARG A 357 2.78 1.22 -1.63
C ARG A 357 1.38 0.63 -1.70
N GLU A 358 1.14 -0.45 -0.95
CA GLU A 358 -0.12 -1.20 -0.94
C GLU A 358 -0.30 -1.92 0.41
N SER A 359 -1.55 -2.10 0.83
CA SER A 359 -1.92 -2.89 2.00
C SER A 359 -3.11 -3.80 1.68
N VAL A 360 -2.96 -5.10 1.92
CA VAL A 360 -3.97 -6.11 1.59
C VAL A 360 -4.55 -6.69 2.86
N ILE A 361 -5.88 -6.65 2.99
CA ILE A 361 -6.59 -7.29 4.10
C ILE A 361 -6.70 -8.80 3.82
N CYS A 362 -6.16 -9.61 4.73
CA CYS A 362 -6.06 -11.06 4.66
C CYS A 362 -7.03 -11.78 5.62
N GLY A 363 -8.00 -11.04 6.19
CA GLY A 363 -9.04 -11.60 7.05
C GLY A 363 -8.67 -11.62 8.54
N ALA A 364 -9.12 -12.64 9.25
CA ALA A 364 -8.83 -12.81 10.67
C ALA A 364 -7.42 -13.38 10.90
N VAL A 365 -6.86 -13.15 12.08
CA VAL A 365 -5.58 -13.74 12.51
C VAL A 365 -5.68 -15.28 12.51
N PRO A 366 -4.69 -16.03 11.96
CA PRO A 366 -3.39 -15.59 11.45
C PRO A 366 -3.29 -15.47 9.92
N GLY A 367 -4.33 -14.93 9.28
CA GLY A 367 -4.46 -14.87 7.83
C GLY A 367 -3.35 -14.09 7.12
N ALA A 368 -2.77 -13.07 7.75
CA ALA A 368 -1.71 -12.29 7.13
C ALA A 368 -0.37 -13.01 7.16
N LEU A 369 -0.05 -13.70 8.26
CA LEU A 369 1.13 -14.57 8.30
C LEU A 369 0.99 -15.74 7.33
N LEU A 370 -0.17 -16.39 7.24
CA LEU A 370 -0.41 -17.44 6.25
C LEU A 370 -0.24 -16.93 4.81
N MET A 371 -0.76 -15.73 4.51
CA MET A 371 -0.56 -15.09 3.21
C MET A 371 0.94 -14.79 2.96
N LYS A 372 1.65 -14.28 3.98
CA LYS A 372 3.10 -14.03 3.90
C LYS A 372 3.88 -15.30 3.60
N LEU A 373 3.55 -16.42 4.27
CA LEU A 373 4.17 -17.72 4.02
C LEU A 373 3.88 -18.21 2.59
N ALA A 374 2.67 -18.03 2.08
CA ALA A 374 2.34 -18.34 0.68
C ALA A 374 3.16 -17.51 -0.32
N VAL A 375 3.32 -16.20 -0.07
CA VAL A 375 4.20 -15.33 -0.87
C VAL A 375 5.66 -15.79 -0.80
N ASN A 376 6.12 -16.23 0.38
CA ASN A 376 7.48 -16.71 0.56
C ASN A 376 7.74 -18.04 -0.17
N ILE A 377 6.76 -18.96 -0.29
CA ILE A 377 6.90 -20.15 -1.16
C ILE A 377 7.30 -19.73 -2.58
N PHE A 378 6.56 -18.76 -3.14
CA PHE A 378 6.81 -18.28 -4.48
C PHE A 378 8.18 -17.61 -4.61
N LEU A 379 8.54 -16.75 -3.65
CA LEU A 379 9.84 -16.07 -3.64
C LEU A 379 11.01 -17.06 -3.59
N ILE A 380 10.96 -18.02 -2.65
CA ILE A 380 12.05 -18.96 -2.38
C ILE A 380 12.24 -19.88 -3.59
N THR A 381 11.16 -20.43 -4.13
CA THR A 381 11.23 -21.35 -5.28
C THR A 381 11.69 -20.61 -6.54
N MET A 382 11.18 -19.41 -6.81
CA MET A 382 11.59 -18.60 -7.97
C MET A 382 13.08 -18.27 -7.95
N VAL A 383 13.62 -17.78 -6.83
CA VAL A 383 15.04 -17.39 -6.77
C VAL A 383 15.96 -18.61 -6.82
N THR A 384 15.54 -19.74 -6.22
CA THR A 384 16.30 -20.99 -6.31
C THR A 384 16.31 -21.51 -7.74
N GLY A 385 15.17 -21.48 -8.44
CA GLY A 385 15.10 -21.82 -9.87
C GLY A 385 15.93 -20.88 -10.75
N LEU A 386 15.98 -19.58 -10.42
CA LEU A 386 16.84 -18.63 -11.12
C LEU A 386 18.34 -18.95 -10.93
N ALA A 387 18.74 -19.34 -9.72
CA ALA A 387 20.10 -19.80 -9.44
C ALA A 387 20.43 -21.09 -10.19
N GLU A 388 19.49 -22.04 -10.26
CA GLU A 388 19.64 -23.28 -11.02
C GLU A 388 19.76 -23.04 -12.53
N ALA A 389 18.90 -22.19 -13.10
CA ALA A 389 18.99 -21.81 -14.51
C ALA A 389 20.29 -21.09 -14.85
N THR A 390 20.77 -20.21 -13.95
CA THR A 390 22.07 -19.52 -14.11
C THR A 390 23.22 -20.52 -14.07
N HIS A 391 23.18 -21.47 -13.13
CA HIS A 391 24.18 -22.53 -13.05
C HIS A 391 24.18 -23.39 -14.33
N PHE A 392 23.01 -23.80 -14.81
CA PHE A 392 22.88 -24.52 -16.07
C PHE A 392 23.49 -23.75 -17.25
N ALA A 393 23.10 -22.49 -17.44
CA ALA A 393 23.61 -21.64 -18.52
C ALA A 393 25.15 -21.53 -18.48
N ARG A 394 25.71 -21.31 -17.28
CA ARG A 394 27.15 -21.23 -17.08
C ARG A 394 27.86 -22.55 -17.40
N ARG A 395 27.28 -23.68 -17.01
CA ARG A 395 27.84 -25.03 -17.29
C ARG A 395 27.80 -25.37 -18.79
N GLN A 396 26.88 -24.79 -19.55
CA GLN A 396 26.79 -24.92 -21.00
C GLN A 396 27.63 -23.88 -21.76
N GLY A 397 28.37 -23.00 -21.07
CA GLY A 397 29.18 -21.96 -21.69
C GLY A 397 28.37 -20.85 -22.37
N LEU A 398 27.12 -20.64 -21.94
CA LEU A 398 26.28 -19.57 -22.47
C LEU A 398 26.70 -18.21 -21.91
N ASP A 399 26.49 -17.16 -22.70
CA ASP A 399 26.67 -15.76 -22.30
C ASP A 399 25.59 -15.36 -21.28
N LEU A 400 26.01 -15.10 -20.05
CA LEU A 400 25.11 -14.77 -18.94
C LEU A 400 24.45 -13.39 -19.09
N GLU A 401 25.07 -12.45 -19.80
CA GLU A 401 24.46 -11.14 -20.08
C GLU A 401 23.31 -11.28 -21.07
N ARG A 402 23.48 -12.13 -22.10
CA ARG A 402 22.39 -12.46 -23.04
C ARG A 402 21.28 -13.24 -22.35
N PHE A 403 21.62 -14.20 -21.50
CA PHE A 403 20.64 -14.93 -20.68
C PHE A 403 19.82 -13.95 -19.81
N ALA A 404 20.50 -12.99 -19.17
CA ALA A 404 19.84 -11.97 -18.39
C ALA A 404 18.89 -11.11 -19.22
N ALA A 405 19.34 -10.60 -20.36
CA ALA A 405 18.51 -9.80 -21.27
C ALA A 405 17.25 -10.54 -21.74
N ILE A 406 17.34 -11.84 -22.02
CA ILE A 406 16.20 -12.67 -22.44
C ILE A 406 15.17 -12.80 -21.30
N LEU A 407 15.61 -13.14 -20.09
CA LEU A 407 14.70 -13.27 -18.95
C LEU A 407 14.03 -11.94 -18.60
N ASP A 408 14.79 -10.84 -18.68
CA ASP A 408 14.33 -9.49 -18.38
C ASP A 408 13.32 -8.95 -19.40
N ALA A 409 13.40 -9.37 -20.66
CA ALA A 409 12.42 -9.03 -21.69
C ALA A 409 11.19 -9.95 -21.65
N GLY A 410 11.29 -11.10 -20.99
CA GLY A 410 10.25 -12.12 -20.94
C GLY A 410 9.13 -11.85 -19.94
N PRO A 411 8.02 -12.61 -20.03
CA PRO A 411 6.85 -12.44 -19.16
C PRO A 411 7.09 -12.84 -17.69
N MET A 412 8.22 -13.50 -17.40
CA MET A 412 8.60 -13.92 -16.05
C MET A 412 9.33 -12.81 -15.28
N ALA A 413 9.66 -11.69 -15.93
CA ALA A 413 10.42 -10.62 -15.33
C ALA A 413 9.68 -9.97 -14.15
N SER A 414 10.37 -9.78 -13.04
CA SER A 414 9.91 -9.06 -11.86
C SER A 414 11.04 -8.23 -11.26
N GLU A 415 10.74 -7.27 -10.40
CA GLU A 415 11.77 -6.49 -9.68
C GLU A 415 12.75 -7.41 -8.92
N VAL A 416 12.25 -8.53 -8.38
CA VAL A 416 13.06 -9.54 -7.70
C VAL A 416 13.96 -10.29 -8.68
N SER A 417 13.40 -10.80 -9.79
CA SER A 417 14.21 -11.58 -10.75
C SER A 417 15.32 -10.73 -11.36
N ARG A 418 15.02 -9.48 -11.78
CA ARG A 418 16.02 -8.55 -12.32
C ARG A 418 17.16 -8.30 -11.33
N LEU A 419 16.79 -8.01 -10.08
CA LEU A 419 17.77 -7.72 -9.02
C LEU A 419 18.66 -8.94 -8.70
N LYS A 420 18.06 -10.12 -8.56
CA LYS A 420 18.80 -11.35 -8.24
C LYS A 420 19.62 -11.86 -9.40
N LEU A 421 19.13 -11.72 -10.63
CA LEU A 421 19.85 -12.10 -11.84
C LEU A 421 21.08 -11.24 -12.06
N ALA A 422 20.97 -9.92 -11.90
CA ALA A 422 22.12 -9.02 -11.98
C ALA A 422 23.24 -9.40 -10.98
N LYS A 423 22.86 -9.76 -9.74
CA LYS A 423 23.82 -10.24 -8.73
C LYS A 423 24.44 -11.58 -9.09
N LEU A 424 23.66 -12.50 -9.68
CA LEU A 424 24.14 -13.81 -10.14
C LEU A 424 25.14 -13.68 -11.30
N VAL A 425 24.86 -12.81 -12.28
CA VAL A 425 25.77 -12.50 -13.40
C VAL A 425 27.07 -11.89 -12.88
N ALA A 426 26.97 -10.92 -11.96
CA ALA A 426 28.13 -10.25 -11.37
C ALA A 426 28.85 -11.08 -10.28
N GLN A 427 28.31 -12.22 -9.87
CA GLN A 427 28.77 -13.02 -8.73
C GLN A 427 28.86 -12.21 -7.41
N ASP A 428 27.94 -11.27 -7.22
CA ASP A 428 27.87 -10.42 -6.03
C ASP A 428 26.95 -11.07 -4.97
N PHE A 429 27.57 -11.69 -3.96
CA PHE A 429 26.88 -12.33 -2.84
C PHE A 429 26.62 -11.41 -1.64
N ALA A 430 26.84 -10.09 -1.78
CA ALA A 430 26.54 -9.13 -0.71
C ALA A 430 25.06 -9.17 -0.30
N VAL A 431 24.82 -9.23 0.99
CA VAL A 431 23.51 -9.58 1.58
C VAL A 431 22.41 -8.54 1.28
N GLN A 432 21.28 -9.02 0.81
CA GLN A 432 19.99 -8.31 0.84
C GLN A 432 18.93 -9.15 1.56
N ALA A 433 18.96 -10.47 1.33
CA ALA A 433 18.24 -11.47 2.09
C ALA A 433 19.22 -12.59 2.44
N ALA A 434 19.58 -12.74 3.71
CA ALA A 434 20.59 -13.71 4.14
C ALA A 434 20.11 -15.16 3.93
N ILE A 435 21.02 -16.07 3.59
CA ILE A 435 20.75 -17.52 3.50
C ILE A 435 20.08 -18.03 4.78
N SER A 436 20.61 -17.63 5.94
CA SER A 436 20.06 -18.00 7.25
C SER A 436 18.60 -17.54 7.42
N ASN A 437 18.29 -16.29 7.07
CA ASN A 437 16.92 -15.79 7.13
C ASN A 437 15.99 -16.53 6.16
N VAL A 438 16.46 -16.85 4.95
CA VAL A 438 15.65 -17.57 3.97
C VAL A 438 15.41 -19.02 4.39
N LEU A 439 16.42 -19.68 4.98
CA LEU A 439 16.26 -21.01 5.55
C LEU A 439 15.23 -21.03 6.67
N GLU A 440 15.23 -20.02 7.54
CA GLU A 440 14.25 -19.89 8.61
C GLU A 440 12.83 -19.64 8.06
N ASN A 441 12.68 -18.74 7.08
CA ASN A 441 11.39 -18.56 6.41
C ASN A 441 10.92 -19.86 5.73
N ASN A 442 11.83 -20.63 5.14
CA ASN A 442 11.50 -21.93 4.54
C ASN A 442 10.96 -22.90 5.60
N ARG A 443 11.60 -22.97 6.79
CA ARG A 443 11.12 -23.79 7.91
C ARG A 443 9.72 -23.41 8.37
N LEU A 444 9.46 -22.11 8.59
CA LEU A 444 8.12 -21.63 8.98
C LEU A 444 7.05 -22.05 7.97
N VAL A 445 7.35 -21.94 6.68
CA VAL A 445 6.45 -22.39 5.62
C VAL A 445 6.27 -23.92 5.66
N ALA A 446 7.35 -24.67 5.80
CA ALA A 446 7.32 -26.13 5.82
C ALA A 446 6.49 -26.64 7.00
N GLU A 447 6.71 -26.11 8.20
CA GLU A 447 5.94 -26.44 9.41
C GLU A 447 4.45 -26.15 9.24
N ALA A 448 4.10 -24.95 8.74
CA ALA A 448 2.70 -24.59 8.46
C ALA A 448 2.07 -25.52 7.41
N ALA A 449 2.82 -25.91 6.36
CA ALA A 449 2.34 -26.85 5.35
C ALA A 449 2.11 -28.25 5.94
N ARG A 450 3.01 -28.76 6.78
CA ARG A 450 2.86 -30.08 7.42
C ARG A 450 1.68 -30.10 8.39
N ALA A 451 1.51 -29.06 9.21
CA ALA A 451 0.37 -28.91 10.11
C ALA A 451 -0.96 -28.92 9.34
N ALA A 452 -1.00 -28.32 8.15
CA ALA A 452 -2.17 -28.29 7.27
C ALA A 452 -2.27 -29.49 6.30
N GLN A 453 -1.35 -30.47 6.39
CA GLN A 453 -1.28 -31.62 5.47
C GLN A 453 -1.16 -31.24 3.98
N ILE A 454 -0.48 -30.15 3.68
CA ILE A 454 -0.25 -29.62 2.33
C ILE A 454 1.06 -30.18 1.76
N ALA A 455 1.04 -30.63 0.51
CA ALA A 455 2.25 -31.03 -0.22
C ALA A 455 3.05 -29.80 -0.66
N SER A 456 4.35 -29.78 -0.38
CA SER A 456 5.26 -28.66 -0.70
C SER A 456 6.61 -29.13 -1.29
N PRO A 457 6.63 -29.98 -2.33
CA PRO A 457 7.85 -30.65 -2.80
C PRO A 457 8.96 -29.69 -3.28
N LEU A 458 8.62 -28.59 -3.94
CA LEU A 458 9.61 -27.59 -4.37
C LEU A 458 10.24 -26.88 -3.18
N LEU A 459 9.47 -26.65 -2.12
CA LEU A 459 9.96 -26.04 -0.89
C LEU A 459 10.93 -26.97 -0.17
N ASP A 460 10.63 -28.28 -0.11
CA ASP A 460 11.50 -29.30 0.49
C ASP A 460 12.87 -29.34 -0.23
N ALA A 461 12.86 -29.30 -1.57
CA ALA A 461 14.09 -29.22 -2.36
C ALA A 461 14.88 -27.94 -2.06
N CYS A 462 14.18 -26.79 -1.96
CA CYS A 462 14.81 -25.54 -1.56
C CYS A 462 15.40 -25.62 -0.15
N HIS A 463 14.68 -26.21 0.82
CA HIS A 463 15.14 -26.34 2.20
C HIS A 463 16.48 -27.08 2.29
N ALA A 464 16.61 -28.18 1.55
CA ALA A 464 17.86 -28.93 1.46
C ALA A 464 19.02 -28.07 0.87
N LEU A 465 18.77 -27.36 -0.24
CA LEU A 465 19.79 -26.52 -0.89
C LEU A 465 20.24 -25.33 -0.02
N TYR A 466 19.30 -24.64 0.63
CA TYR A 466 19.63 -23.55 1.56
C TYR A 466 20.35 -24.09 2.81
N GLY A 467 19.96 -25.24 3.33
CA GLY A 467 20.64 -25.93 4.44
C GLY A 467 22.08 -26.31 4.09
N GLU A 468 22.31 -26.89 2.92
CA GLU A 468 23.65 -27.20 2.40
C GLU A 468 24.51 -25.96 2.20
N THR A 469 23.90 -24.85 1.75
CA THR A 469 24.60 -23.58 1.58
C THR A 469 24.99 -22.98 2.92
N GLN A 470 24.10 -23.04 3.92
CA GLN A 470 24.41 -22.62 5.28
C GLN A 470 25.54 -23.45 5.90
N ALA A 471 25.52 -24.78 5.70
CA ALA A 471 26.56 -25.69 6.18
C ALA A 471 27.95 -25.41 5.57
N GLN A 472 28.02 -24.69 4.45
CA GLN A 472 29.27 -24.19 3.85
C GLN A 472 29.77 -22.89 4.49
N GLY A 473 29.16 -22.40 5.57
CA GLY A 473 29.53 -21.15 6.23
C GLY A 473 29.00 -19.89 5.55
N LEU A 474 28.09 -20.03 4.58
CA LEU A 474 27.55 -18.91 3.78
C LEU A 474 26.24 -18.33 4.34
N GLY A 475 25.94 -18.55 5.62
CA GLY A 475 24.69 -18.12 6.25
C GLY A 475 24.43 -16.60 6.18
N GLY A 476 25.50 -15.79 6.13
CA GLY A 476 25.44 -14.33 6.01
C GLY A 476 25.43 -13.81 4.57
N ALA A 477 25.57 -14.67 3.56
CA ALA A 477 25.53 -14.29 2.15
C ALA A 477 24.09 -14.09 1.66
N ASP A 478 23.90 -13.39 0.55
CA ASP A 478 22.59 -13.26 -0.09
C ASP A 478 22.02 -14.62 -0.52
N MET A 479 20.69 -14.73 -0.58
CA MET A 479 19.98 -15.95 -0.95
C MET A 479 20.40 -16.56 -2.29
N ILE A 480 20.92 -15.76 -3.23
CA ILE A 480 21.48 -16.28 -4.48
C ILE A 480 22.71 -17.19 -4.29
N ALA A 481 23.35 -17.15 -3.12
CA ALA A 481 24.44 -18.06 -2.75
C ALA A 481 23.99 -19.53 -2.70
N VAL A 482 22.68 -19.82 -2.75
CA VAL A 482 22.15 -21.17 -2.95
C VAL A 482 22.73 -21.88 -4.18
N ILE A 483 23.23 -21.11 -5.16
CA ILE A 483 23.98 -21.62 -6.30
C ILE A 483 25.21 -22.45 -5.92
N ARG A 484 25.81 -22.21 -4.74
CA ARG A 484 26.97 -22.97 -4.25
C ARG A 484 26.60 -24.41 -3.88
N ALA A 485 25.40 -24.66 -3.37
CA ALA A 485 24.92 -26.03 -3.17
C ALA A 485 24.75 -26.77 -4.51
N LEU A 486 24.22 -26.10 -5.53
CA LEU A 486 24.07 -26.67 -6.88
C LEU A 486 25.43 -26.98 -7.54
N GLU A 487 26.39 -26.08 -7.41
CA GLU A 487 27.77 -26.27 -7.86
C GLU A 487 28.42 -27.48 -7.17
N ARG A 488 28.26 -27.60 -5.85
CA ARG A 488 28.76 -28.72 -5.06
C ARG A 488 28.14 -30.05 -5.49
N ARG A 489 26.80 -30.12 -5.62
CA ARG A 489 26.10 -31.33 -6.10
C ARG A 489 26.52 -31.71 -7.52
N THR A 490 26.81 -30.73 -8.38
CA THR A 490 27.34 -31.00 -9.73
C THR A 490 28.74 -31.59 -9.68
N ALA A 491 29.59 -31.13 -8.75
CA ALA A 491 30.93 -31.66 -8.59
C ALA A 491 30.93 -33.13 -8.12
N THR A 492 29.93 -33.57 -7.35
CA THR A 492 29.78 -34.96 -6.90
C THR A 492 29.23 -35.92 -7.95
N LEU A 493 28.75 -35.43 -9.09
CA LEU A 493 28.34 -36.26 -10.23
C LEU A 493 29.54 -36.72 -11.09
N ARG A 494 30.72 -36.14 -10.85
CA ARG A 494 31.99 -36.48 -11.49
C ARG A 494 32.77 -37.40 -10.55
#